data_AF-A0A957EAN1-F1
#
_entry.id   AF-A0A957EAN1-F1
#
_cell.length_a   1.000
_cell.length_b   1.000
_cell.length_c   1.000
_cell.angle_alpha   90.00
_cell.angle_beta   90.00
_cell.angle_gamma   90.00
#
_symmetry.space_group_name_H-M   'P 1'
#
loop_
_entity.id
_entity.type
_entity.pdbx_description
1 polymer ?
#
loop_
_entity_poly.entity_id
_entity_poly.type
_entity_poly.pdbx_seq_one_letter_code
_entity_poly.pdbx_strand_id
1 'polypeptide(L)'
;MEVLMTTFARLLGQLPQIIVWLVGVGLAYNHLDRAPRRARLALIAFAGFLTLTFLGAILSSYYTFTIMESNPTQIAAVLTAVNILLSLISAGLWVVLLMALFGGKKEAAVNFDGMG
;
A
#
# COMPACT_ATOMS: atom_id res chain seq x y z
N MET A 1 -10.93 5.85 -29.33
CA MET A 1 -11.77 6.35 -28.22
C MET A 1 -11.89 5.34 -27.08
N GLU A 2 -12.12 4.05 -27.37
CA GLU A 2 -12.27 2.99 -26.36
C GLU A 2 -11.12 2.95 -25.33
N VAL A 3 -9.86 2.98 -25.79
CA VAL A 3 -8.66 2.96 -24.92
C VAL A 3 -8.65 4.12 -23.91
N LEU A 4 -9.10 5.29 -24.33
CA LEU A 4 -9.11 6.50 -23.50
C LEU A 4 -10.19 6.38 -22.41
N MET A 5 -11.38 5.84 -22.75
CA MET A 5 -12.45 5.56 -21.80
C MET A 5 -12.07 4.48 -20.78
N THR A 6 -11.44 3.38 -21.21
CA THR A 6 -10.99 2.31 -20.30
C THR A 6 -9.89 2.78 -19.36
N THR A 7 -8.99 3.65 -19.83
CA THR A 7 -7.94 4.24 -18.99
C THR A 7 -8.53 5.18 -17.94
N PHE A 8 -9.50 6.01 -18.33
CA PHE A 8 -10.19 6.92 -17.42
C PHE A 8 -11.00 6.18 -16.36
N ALA A 9 -11.69 5.10 -16.73
CA ALA A 9 -12.42 4.24 -15.79
C ALA A 9 -11.49 3.56 -14.78
N ARG A 10 -10.31 3.10 -15.21
CA ARG A 10 -9.29 2.54 -14.30
C ARG A 10 -8.75 3.58 -13.32
N LEU A 11 -8.49 4.81 -13.78
CA LEU A 11 -8.07 5.91 -12.92
C LEU A 11 -9.13 6.26 -11.88
N LEU A 12 -10.39 6.36 -12.30
CA LEU A 12 -11.52 6.59 -11.40
C LEU A 12 -11.67 5.47 -10.35
N GLY A 13 -11.48 4.21 -10.76
CA GLY A 13 -11.49 3.07 -9.84
C GLY A 13 -10.38 3.10 -8.79
N GLN A 14 -9.27 3.80 -9.06
CA GLN A 14 -8.16 3.94 -8.12
C GLN A 14 -8.24 5.19 -7.22
N LEU A 15 -9.15 6.14 -7.51
CA LEU A 15 -9.33 7.34 -6.70
C LEU A 15 -9.54 7.07 -5.20
N PRO A 16 -10.37 6.11 -4.77
CA PRO A 16 -10.57 5.85 -3.35
C PRO A 16 -9.26 5.48 -2.65
N GLN A 17 -8.44 4.67 -3.31
CA GLN A 17 -7.14 4.27 -2.79
C GLN A 17 -6.18 5.45 -2.72
N ILE A 18 -6.14 6.29 -3.75
CA ILE A 18 -5.31 7.51 -3.78
C ILE A 18 -5.72 8.49 -2.67
N ILE A 19 -7.03 8.65 -2.42
CA ILE A 19 -7.54 9.52 -1.36
C ILE A 19 -7.11 9.01 0.02
N VAL A 20 -7.29 7.71 0.29
CA VAL A 20 -6.84 7.10 1.55
C VAL A 20 -5.34 7.33 1.75
N TRP A 21 -4.57 7.27 0.66
CA TRP A 21 -3.14 7.50 0.73
C TRP A 21 -2.76 8.94 1.05
N LEU A 22 -3.39 9.91 0.38
CA LEU A 22 -3.17 11.32 0.65
C LEU A 22 -3.52 11.69 2.10
N VAL A 23 -4.64 11.15 2.61
CA VAL A 23 -5.07 11.36 3.99
C VAL A 23 -4.07 10.73 4.96
N GLY A 24 -3.61 9.51 4.70
CA GLY A 24 -2.64 8.82 5.56
C GLY A 24 -1.28 9.52 5.61
N VAL A 25 -0.78 10.01 4.47
CA VAL A 25 0.45 10.82 4.41
C VAL A 25 0.26 12.14 5.15
N GLY A 26 -0.86 12.82 4.96
CA GLY A 26 -1.17 14.07 5.65
C GLY A 26 -1.22 13.90 7.17
N LEU A 27 -1.87 12.85 7.67
CA LEU A 27 -1.94 12.55 9.09
C LEU A 27 -0.57 12.16 9.67
N ALA A 28 0.22 11.37 8.93
CA ALA A 28 1.57 10.98 9.34
C ALA A 28 2.51 12.18 9.42
N TYR A 29 2.44 13.10 8.44
CA TYR A 29 3.24 14.31 8.42
C TYR A 29 2.85 15.26 9.56
N ASN A 30 1.56 15.46 9.80
CA ASN A 30 1.08 16.37 10.85
C ASN A 30 1.37 15.87 12.28
N HIS A 31 1.57 14.57 12.46
CA HIS A 31 1.94 13.97 13.76
C HIS A 31 3.43 13.62 13.88
N LEU A 32 4.28 14.01 12.92
CA LEU A 32 5.70 13.65 12.90
C LEU A 32 6.43 14.16 14.15
N ASP A 33 6.09 15.37 14.61
CA ASP A 33 6.73 16.01 15.77
C ASP A 33 6.27 15.43 17.12
N ARG A 34 5.05 14.87 17.17
CA ARG A 34 4.48 14.33 18.43
C ARG A 34 4.86 12.87 18.68
N ALA A 35 5.08 12.08 17.62
CA ALA A 35 5.42 10.66 17.75
C ALA A 35 6.35 10.18 16.62
N PRO A 36 7.64 10.59 16.60
CA PRO A 36 8.54 10.40 15.47
C PRO A 36 8.77 8.92 15.11
N ARG A 37 8.72 8.00 16.08
CA ARG A 37 8.83 6.55 15.82
C ARG A 37 7.62 5.99 15.06
N ARG A 38 6.41 6.40 15.44
CA ARG A 38 5.15 5.91 14.85
C ARG A 38 4.96 6.49 13.45
N ALA A 39 5.26 7.77 13.29
CA ALA A 39 5.19 8.43 11.99
C ALA A 39 6.20 7.85 10.99
N ARG A 40 7.42 7.48 11.43
CA ARG A 40 8.38 6.75 10.58
C ARG A 40 7.88 5.39 10.14
N LEU A 41 7.29 4.58 11.04
CA LEU A 41 6.73 3.28 10.68
C LEU A 41 5.56 3.42 9.68
N ALA A 42 4.69 4.42 9.88
CA ALA A 42 3.63 4.74 8.95
C ALA A 42 4.18 5.15 7.58
N LEU A 43 5.20 6.00 7.54
CA LEU A 43 5.87 6.41 6.29
C LEU A 43 6.55 5.23 5.58
N ILE A 44 7.18 4.30 6.32
CA ILE A 44 7.78 3.09 5.75
C ILE A 44 6.70 2.20 5.15
N ALA A 45 5.59 1.96 5.86
CA ALA A 45 4.47 1.20 5.33
C ALA A 45 3.93 1.85 4.05
N PHE A 46 3.77 3.18 4.07
CA PHE A 46 3.33 3.97 2.92
C PHE A 46 4.27 3.87 1.72
N ALA A 47 5.57 4.05 1.94
CA ALA A 47 6.58 3.92 0.90
C ALA A 47 6.56 2.50 0.31
N GLY A 48 6.46 1.48 1.16
CA GLY A 48 6.35 0.09 0.73
C GLY A 48 5.11 -0.15 -0.13
N PHE A 49 3.96 0.40 0.26
CA PHE A 49 2.75 0.29 -0.55
C PHE A 49 2.94 0.98 -1.91
N LEU A 50 3.61 2.14 -1.94
CA LEU A 50 3.90 2.89 -3.17
C LEU A 50 4.77 2.08 -4.12
N THR A 51 5.84 1.47 -3.59
CA THR A 51 6.68 0.55 -4.34
C THR A 51 5.88 -0.64 -4.87
N LEU A 52 5.01 -1.24 -4.06
CA LEU A 52 4.15 -2.37 -4.45
C LEU A 52 3.20 -2.01 -5.61
N THR A 53 2.56 -0.84 -5.52
CA THR A 53 1.68 -0.32 -6.58
C THR A 53 2.44 -0.10 -7.88
N PHE A 54 3.62 0.52 -7.82
CA PHE A 54 4.46 0.72 -9.00
C PHE A 54 4.96 -0.60 -9.59
N LEU A 55 5.40 -1.54 -8.76
CA LEU A 55 5.84 -2.86 -9.20
C LEU A 55 4.70 -3.60 -9.91
N GLY A 56 3.49 -3.58 -9.33
CA GLY A 56 2.30 -4.17 -9.94
C GLY A 56 1.96 -3.54 -11.30
N ALA A 57 2.08 -2.22 -11.43
CA ALA A 57 1.84 -1.51 -12.68
C ALA A 57 2.88 -1.85 -13.77
N ILE A 58 4.17 -1.88 -13.41
CA ILE A 58 5.27 -2.26 -14.32
C ILE A 58 5.11 -3.71 -14.76
N LEU A 59 4.90 -4.63 -13.82
CA LEU A 59 4.70 -6.04 -14.10
C LEU A 59 3.49 -6.24 -15.01
N SER A 60 2.35 -5.63 -14.70
CA SER A 60 1.15 -5.68 -15.54
C SER A 60 1.42 -5.20 -16.97
N SER A 61 2.17 -4.10 -17.11
CA SER A 61 2.53 -3.56 -18.43
C SER A 61 3.47 -4.50 -19.19
N TYR A 62 4.51 -5.01 -18.53
CA TYR A 62 5.47 -5.95 -19.12
C TYR A 62 4.79 -7.25 -19.56
N TYR A 63 3.97 -7.86 -18.69
CA TYR A 63 3.24 -9.08 -19.02
C TYR A 63 2.26 -8.88 -20.17
N THR A 64 1.58 -7.73 -20.24
CA THR A 64 0.67 -7.46 -21.38
C THR A 64 1.39 -7.51 -22.72
N PHE A 65 2.65 -7.04 -22.78
CA PHE A 65 3.48 -7.15 -23.99
C PHE A 65 3.98 -8.57 -24.24
N THR A 66 4.46 -9.29 -23.21
CA THR A 66 5.02 -10.64 -23.36
C THR A 66 3.95 -11.71 -23.67
N ILE A 67 2.70 -11.52 -23.23
CA ILE A 67 1.56 -12.42 -23.49
C ILE A 67 1.23 -12.54 -24.98
N MET A 68 1.50 -11.51 -25.79
CA MET A 68 1.23 -11.58 -27.23
C MET A 68 2.12 -12.59 -27.96
N GLU A 69 3.25 -12.99 -27.40
CA GLU A 69 4.24 -13.86 -28.05
C GLU A 69 4.41 -15.24 -27.40
N SER A 70 3.74 -15.50 -26.26
CA SER A 70 4.06 -16.63 -25.37
C SER A 70 2.89 -17.59 -25.10
N ASN A 71 3.17 -18.79 -24.56
CA ASN A 71 2.14 -19.79 -24.23
C ASN A 71 1.29 -19.36 -23.01
N PRO A 72 -0.04 -19.20 -23.14
CA PRO A 72 -0.90 -18.61 -22.12
C PRO A 72 -0.94 -19.36 -20.78
N THR A 73 -0.77 -20.68 -20.77
CA THR A 73 -0.81 -21.47 -19.51
C THR A 73 0.39 -21.21 -18.61
N GLN A 74 1.59 -21.04 -19.17
CA GLN A 74 2.78 -20.75 -18.37
C GLN A 74 2.71 -19.34 -17.75
N ILE A 75 2.14 -18.39 -18.49
CA ILE A 75 2.01 -17.00 -18.04
C ILE A 75 1.00 -16.88 -16.91
N ALA A 76 -0.11 -17.61 -16.98
CA ALA A 76 -1.10 -17.65 -15.90
C ALA A 76 -0.48 -18.15 -14.58
N ALA A 77 0.38 -19.19 -14.63
CA ALA A 77 1.07 -19.70 -13.46
C ALA A 77 2.04 -18.67 -12.87
N VAL A 78 2.84 -18.00 -13.71
CA VAL A 78 3.77 -16.95 -13.28
C VAL A 78 3.04 -15.76 -12.67
N LEU A 79 1.97 -15.27 -13.32
CA LEU A 79 1.14 -14.18 -12.79
C LEU A 79 0.51 -14.54 -11.44
N THR A 80 0.06 -15.77 -11.29
CA THR A 80 -0.51 -16.26 -10.02
C THR A 80 0.54 -16.24 -8.91
N ALA A 81 1.74 -16.78 -9.18
CA ALA A 81 2.84 -16.78 -8.22
C ALA A 81 3.27 -15.35 -7.83
N VAL A 82 3.39 -14.44 -8.80
CA VAL A 82 3.69 -13.03 -8.56
C VAL A 82 2.62 -12.36 -7.71
N ASN A 83 1.34 -12.56 -8.03
CA ASN A 83 0.24 -11.97 -7.25
C ASN A 83 0.19 -12.48 -5.81
N ILE A 84 0.51 -13.76 -5.58
CA ILE A 84 0.63 -14.33 -4.23
C ILE A 84 1.77 -13.63 -3.46
N LEU A 85 2.94 -13.47 -4.08
CA LEU A 85 4.07 -12.77 -3.47
C LEU A 85 3.74 -11.31 -3.14
N LEU A 86 3.14 -10.57 -4.07
CA LEU A 86 2.74 -9.18 -3.85
C LEU A 86 1.70 -9.07 -2.73
N SER A 87 0.77 -10.02 -2.64
CA SER A 87 -0.24 -10.07 -1.58
C SER A 87 0.38 -10.33 -0.20
N LEU A 88 1.37 -11.23 -0.11
CA LEU A 88 2.10 -11.49 1.13
C LEU A 88 2.86 -10.24 1.61
N ILE A 89 3.55 -9.55 0.71
CA ILE A 89 4.25 -8.30 1.03
C ILE A 89 3.23 -7.23 1.48
N SER A 90 2.11 -7.10 0.76
CA SER A 90 1.03 -6.17 1.10
C SER A 90 0.47 -6.43 2.50
N ALA A 91 0.23 -7.70 2.85
CA ALA A 91 -0.21 -8.08 4.19
C ALA A 91 0.81 -7.69 5.26
N GLY A 92 2.11 -7.89 5.00
CA GLY A 92 3.19 -7.44 5.90
C GLY A 92 3.17 -5.92 6.12
N LEU A 93 2.98 -5.13 5.06
CA LEU A 93 2.88 -3.67 5.17
C LEU A 93 1.64 -3.23 5.95
N TRP A 94 0.51 -3.93 5.80
CA TRP A 94 -0.68 -3.69 6.63
C TRP A 94 -0.41 -3.93 8.10
N VAL A 95 0.33 -4.99 8.46
CA VAL A 95 0.73 -5.26 9.84
C VAL A 95 1.58 -4.12 10.39
N VAL A 96 2.57 -3.64 9.63
CA VAL A 96 3.42 -2.50 10.02
C VAL A 96 2.58 -1.22 10.20
N LEU A 97 1.64 -0.97 9.29
CA LEU A 97 0.73 0.19 9.38
C LEU A 97 -0.16 0.11 10.63
N LEU A 98 -0.74 -1.06 10.92
CA LEU A 98 -1.56 -1.28 12.11
C LEU A 98 -0.74 -1.12 13.40
N MET A 99 0.50 -1.63 13.43
CA MET A 99 1.41 -1.40 14.55
C MET A 99 1.73 0.09 14.73
N ALA A 100 1.94 0.83 13.64
CA ALA A 100 2.19 2.27 13.70
C ALA A 100 0.99 3.05 14.26
N LEU A 101 -0.24 2.67 13.88
CA LEU A 101 -1.48 3.32 14.31
C LEU A 101 -1.88 2.95 15.74
N PHE A 102 -1.74 1.68 16.14
CA PHE A 102 -2.30 1.16 17.40
C PHE A 102 -1.27 0.80 18.47
N GLY A 103 0.02 0.68 18.13
CA GLY A 103 1.07 0.24 19.07
C GLY A 103 1.31 1.16 20.28
N GLY A 104 0.68 2.33 20.31
CA GLY A 104 0.92 3.38 21.28
C GLY A 104 -0.01 3.50 22.47
N LYS A 105 -1.12 2.75 22.50
CA LYS A 105 -2.19 2.99 23.49
C LYS A 105 -1.80 2.65 24.93
N LYS A 106 -0.72 1.90 25.17
CA LYS A 106 -0.29 1.55 26.54
C LYS A 106 0.33 2.71 27.32
N GLU A 107 0.98 3.67 26.66
CA GLU A 107 1.62 4.80 27.37
C GLU A 107 0.61 5.85 27.86
N ALA A 108 -0.54 5.97 27.20
CA ALA A 108 -1.58 6.93 27.61
C ALA A 108 -2.34 6.49 28.86
N ALA A 109 -2.44 5.17 29.13
CA ALA A 109 -3.17 4.66 30.28
C ALA A 109 -2.40 4.80 31.60
N VAL A 110 -1.07 4.73 31.57
CA VAL A 110 -0.23 4.77 32.79
C VAL A 110 -0.15 6.17 33.40
N ASN A 111 -0.32 7.23 32.61
CA ASN A 111 -0.29 8.62 33.13
C ASN A 111 -1.57 9.05 33.85
N PHE A 112 -2.67 8.28 33.79
CA PHE A 112 -3.89 8.58 34.54
C PHE A 112 -3.85 8.07 35.99
N ASP A 113 -3.00 7.08 36.31
CA ASP A 113 -2.87 6.55 37.68
C ASP A 113 -1.92 7.36 38.57
N GLY A 114 -1.22 8.37 38.02
CA GLY A 114 -0.30 9.24 38.75
C GLY A 114 -0.90 10.57 39.24
N MET A 115 -2.20 10.79 39.04
CA MET A 115 -2.92 12.01 39.46
C MET A 115 -4.00 11.75 40.52
N GLY A 116 -3.81 10.71 41.34
CA GLY A 116 -4.64 10.39 42.51
C GLY A 116 -3.96 10.77 43.82
#